data_AF-A0A9W8WG00-F1
#
_entry.id   AF-A0A9W8WG00-F1
#
_cell.length_a   1.000
_cell.length_b   1.000
_cell.length_c   1.000
_cell.angle_alpha   90.00
_cell.angle_beta   90.00
_cell.angle_gamma   90.00
#
_symmetry.space_group_name_H-M   'P 1'
#
loop_
_entity.id
_entity.type
_entity.pdbx_description
1 polymer ?
#
loop_
_entity_poly.entity_id
_entity_poly.type
_entity_poly.pdbx_seq_one_letter_code
_entity_poly.pdbx_strand_id
1 'polypeptide(L)'
;MKISYLSVGLLALFSPLAAAWSKEDREIFRIRDEISRFEPDPAATFYDILGISTSASLDDITKAYRKMTRSLHPDKVKQQMRAKAGKDKKTGATVKPPTPAEIKAAVKKAGEAQARLSLIANILRGPERDRYDHFLTNGFPLWKGTDYYYNRYRPGLGTVVIGLFLVVGGGIHYLTLFMSWKRQKEFVERYIKFARDTAWGGGFNIPG
;
A
#
# COMPACT_ATOMS: atom_id res chain seq x y z
N MET A 1 -30.33 26.64 13.00
CA MET A 1 -29.93 26.67 11.57
C MET A 1 -28.43 26.92 11.34
N LYS A 2 -27.74 27.79 12.09
CA LYS A 2 -26.29 28.07 11.89
C LYS A 2 -25.35 26.88 12.15
N ILE A 3 -25.69 26.01 13.10
CA ILE A 3 -24.87 24.83 13.46
C ILE A 3 -24.82 23.82 12.31
N SER A 4 -25.94 23.57 11.61
CA SER A 4 -25.97 22.63 10.47
C SER A 4 -25.07 23.07 9.31
N TYR A 5 -25.01 24.36 8.98
CA TYR A 5 -24.11 24.85 7.93
C TYR A 5 -22.64 24.77 8.33
N LEU A 6 -22.33 24.97 9.62
CA LEU A 6 -20.98 24.81 10.14
C LEU A 6 -20.55 23.33 10.10
N SER A 7 -21.42 22.40 10.48
CA SER A 7 -21.17 20.96 10.39
C SER A 7 -20.98 20.48 8.96
N VAL A 8 -21.83 20.93 8.03
CA VAL A 8 -21.74 20.58 6.60
C VAL A 8 -20.48 21.19 5.97
N GLY A 9 -20.12 22.42 6.33
CA GLY A 9 -18.88 23.07 5.90
C GLY A 9 -17.63 22.36 6.44
N LEU A 10 -17.65 21.89 7.69
CA LEU A 10 -16.57 21.11 8.27
C LEU A 10 -16.42 19.75 7.58
N LEU A 11 -17.52 19.06 7.28
CA LEU A 11 -17.50 17.80 6.53
C LEU A 11 -17.02 17.99 5.08
N ALA A 12 -17.36 19.10 4.43
CA ALA A 12 -16.90 19.42 3.08
C ALA A 12 -15.37 19.64 3.01
N LEU A 13 -14.74 20.16 4.08
CA LEU A 13 -13.29 20.29 4.17
C LEU A 13 -12.56 18.92 4.19
N PHE A 14 -13.23 17.83 4.55
CA PHE A 14 -12.65 16.48 4.52
C PHE A 14 -12.77 15.77 3.16
N SER A 15 -13.54 16.31 2.21
CA SER A 15 -13.72 15.72 0.87
C SER A 15 -12.42 15.55 0.05
N PRO A 16 -11.50 16.54 -0.01
CA PRO A 16 -10.25 16.38 -0.79
C PRO A 16 -9.22 15.43 -0.18
N LEU A 17 -9.45 14.86 1.01
CA LEU A 17 -8.57 13.83 1.60
C LEU A 17 -8.81 12.43 1.01
N ALA A 18 -9.81 12.26 0.15
CA ALA A 18 -10.03 11.02 -0.59
C ALA A 18 -9.12 10.98 -1.83
N ALA A 19 -7.80 10.90 -1.63
CA ALA A 19 -6.87 10.53 -2.68
C ALA A 19 -7.12 9.06 -3.06
N ALA A 20 -8.06 8.85 -3.99
CA ALA A 20 -8.33 7.54 -4.55
C ALA A 20 -7.25 7.19 -5.59
N TRP A 21 -6.97 5.90 -5.75
CA TRP A 21 -6.11 5.42 -6.82
C TRP A 21 -6.64 5.89 -8.18
N SER A 22 -5.74 6.25 -9.09
CA SER A 22 -6.12 6.50 -10.48
C SER A 22 -6.47 5.18 -11.18
N LYS A 23 -6.99 5.26 -12.41
CA LYS A 23 -7.32 4.06 -13.17
C LYS A 23 -6.04 3.30 -13.54
N GLU A 24 -5.00 4.03 -13.92
CA GLU A 24 -3.73 3.48 -14.37
C GLU A 24 -3.01 2.75 -13.22
N ASP A 25 -3.07 3.30 -11.99
CA ASP A 25 -2.49 2.62 -10.82
C ASP A 25 -3.15 1.25 -10.58
N ARG A 26 -4.49 1.18 -10.68
CA ARG A 26 -5.22 -0.08 -10.53
C ARG A 26 -4.87 -1.09 -11.62
N GLU A 27 -4.64 -0.63 -12.84
CA GLU A 27 -4.19 -1.50 -13.94
C GLU A 27 -2.81 -2.09 -13.65
N ILE A 28 -1.86 -1.28 -13.15
CA ILE A 28 -0.53 -1.76 -12.73
C ILE A 28 -0.67 -2.81 -11.61
N PHE A 29 -1.47 -2.52 -10.57
CA PHE A 29 -1.66 -3.46 -9.45
C PHE A 29 -2.27 -4.78 -9.91
N ARG A 30 -3.29 -4.71 -10.76
CA ARG A 30 -3.95 -5.88 -11.32
C ARG A 30 -2.98 -6.71 -12.15
N ILE A 31 -2.19 -6.09 -13.03
CA ILE A 31 -1.22 -6.80 -13.87
C ILE A 31 -0.16 -7.47 -13.01
N ARG A 32 0.34 -6.79 -11.97
CA ARG A 32 1.27 -7.37 -11.00
C ARG A 32 0.68 -8.58 -10.28
N ASP A 33 -0.54 -8.47 -9.78
CA ASP A 33 -1.22 -9.56 -9.07
C ASP A 33 -1.56 -10.73 -10.00
N GLU A 34 -1.91 -10.47 -11.26
CA GLU A 34 -2.10 -11.52 -12.27
C GLU A 34 -0.79 -12.25 -12.55
N ILE A 35 0.32 -11.53 -12.72
CA ILE A 35 1.61 -12.11 -13.10
C ILE A 35 2.24 -12.89 -11.94
N SER A 36 2.20 -12.35 -10.72
CA SER A 36 2.74 -13.00 -9.52
C SER A 36 2.09 -14.37 -9.21
N ARG A 37 0.86 -14.63 -9.68
CA ARG A 37 0.19 -15.94 -9.55
C ARG A 37 0.77 -17.03 -10.45
N PHE A 38 1.40 -16.66 -11.55
CA PHE A 38 1.91 -17.59 -12.55
C PHE A 38 3.43 -17.71 -12.57
N GLU A 39 4.12 -16.79 -11.89
CA GLU A 39 5.57 -16.80 -11.77
C GLU A 39 5.99 -17.67 -10.58
N PRO A 40 7.13 -18.39 -10.64
CA PRO A 40 7.62 -19.19 -9.52
C PRO A 40 7.94 -18.36 -8.27
N ASP A 41 8.37 -17.11 -8.46
CA ASP A 41 8.62 -16.16 -7.40
C ASP A 41 7.52 -15.07 -7.39
N PRO A 42 6.62 -15.07 -6.40
CA PRO A 42 5.57 -14.06 -6.26
C PRO A 42 6.11 -12.65 -5.99
N ALA A 43 7.35 -12.52 -5.52
CA ALA A 43 8.00 -11.24 -5.23
C ALA A 43 8.78 -10.67 -6.41
N ALA A 44 8.92 -11.42 -7.52
CA ALA A 44 9.68 -10.98 -8.69
C ALA A 44 9.11 -9.69 -9.29
N THR A 45 10.00 -8.73 -9.57
CA THR A 45 9.64 -7.47 -10.22
C THR A 45 9.53 -7.65 -11.74
N PHE A 46 8.95 -6.67 -12.41
CA PHE A 46 8.89 -6.63 -13.87
C PHE A 46 10.28 -6.60 -14.52
N TYR A 47 11.25 -6.03 -13.81
CA TYR A 47 12.66 -6.01 -14.21
C TYR A 47 13.30 -7.39 -14.08
N ASP A 48 13.03 -8.09 -12.97
CA ASP A 48 13.54 -9.46 -12.74
C ASP A 48 12.98 -10.44 -13.77
N ILE A 49 11.70 -10.32 -14.12
CA ILE A 49 11.04 -11.14 -15.15
C ILE A 49 11.69 -10.94 -16.53
N LEU A 50 12.09 -9.71 -16.86
CA LEU A 50 12.79 -9.40 -18.10
C LEU A 50 14.31 -9.67 -18.02
N GLY A 51 14.85 -9.92 -16.82
CA GLY A 51 16.27 -10.13 -16.56
C GLY A 51 17.12 -8.87 -16.81
N ILE A 52 16.60 -7.69 -16.46
CA ILE A 52 17.25 -6.39 -16.65
C ILE A 52 17.33 -5.62 -15.33
N SER A 53 18.20 -4.60 -15.26
CA SER A 53 18.26 -3.68 -14.12
C SER A 53 17.07 -2.71 -14.11
N THR A 54 16.67 -2.24 -12.93
CA THR A 54 15.71 -1.13 -12.74
C THR A 54 16.17 0.16 -13.43
N SER A 55 17.50 0.34 -13.57
CA SER A 55 18.13 1.48 -14.27
C SER A 55 18.28 1.29 -15.78
N ALA A 56 17.77 0.19 -16.36
CA ALA A 56 17.95 -0.11 -17.78
C ALA A 56 17.27 0.93 -18.70
N SER A 57 17.89 1.16 -19.85
CA SER A 57 17.36 2.06 -20.88
C SER A 57 16.13 1.47 -21.59
N LEU A 58 15.34 2.32 -22.26
CA LEU A 58 14.19 1.88 -23.08
C LEU A 58 14.60 0.91 -24.20
N ASP A 59 15.79 1.09 -24.75
CA ASP A 59 16.36 0.21 -25.77
C ASP A 59 16.67 -1.18 -25.21
N ASP A 60 17.21 -1.23 -23.99
CA ASP A 60 17.52 -2.50 -23.33
C ASP A 60 16.25 -3.27 -22.95
N ILE A 61 15.21 -2.57 -22.50
CA ILE A 61 13.86 -3.15 -22.29
C ILE A 61 13.33 -3.73 -23.60
N THR A 62 13.49 -3.01 -24.71
CA THR A 62 13.03 -3.46 -26.03
C THR A 62 13.81 -4.67 -26.53
N LYS A 63 15.13 -4.69 -26.35
CA LYS A 63 15.99 -5.84 -26.69
C LYS A 63 15.64 -7.07 -25.84
N ALA A 64 15.48 -6.90 -24.53
CA ALA A 64 15.13 -7.97 -23.59
C ALA A 64 13.76 -8.59 -23.93
N TYR A 65 12.74 -7.75 -24.15
CA TYR A 65 11.43 -8.20 -24.59
C TYR A 65 11.51 -8.98 -25.91
N ARG A 66 12.20 -8.47 -26.92
CA ARG A 66 12.35 -9.17 -28.21
C ARG A 66 13.06 -10.52 -28.05
N LYS A 67 14.01 -10.63 -27.12
CA LYS A 67 14.70 -11.88 -26.81
C LYS A 67 13.73 -12.89 -26.17
N MET A 68 12.96 -12.47 -25.19
CA MET A 68 12.00 -13.33 -24.47
C MET A 68 10.82 -13.77 -25.36
N THR A 69 10.26 -12.86 -26.15
CA THR A 69 9.19 -13.18 -27.11
C THR A 69 9.64 -14.19 -28.16
N ARG A 70 10.90 -14.09 -28.64
CA ARG A 70 11.45 -15.09 -29.58
C ARG A 70 11.55 -16.49 -28.98
N SER A 71 11.85 -16.61 -27.68
CA SER A 71 11.86 -17.94 -27.02
C SER A 71 10.48 -18.54 -26.83
N LEU A 72 9.44 -17.71 -26.71
CA LEU A 72 8.05 -18.15 -26.50
C LEU A 72 7.27 -18.36 -27.80
N HIS A 73 7.85 -18.01 -28.95
CA HIS A 73 7.22 -18.22 -30.25
C HIS A 73 6.84 -19.70 -30.46
N PRO A 74 5.65 -20.02 -31.01
CA PRO A 74 5.16 -21.39 -31.17
C PRO A 74 6.15 -22.33 -31.86
N ASP A 75 6.87 -21.83 -32.87
CA ASP A 75 7.89 -22.62 -33.58
C ASP A 75 9.08 -22.97 -32.68
N LYS A 76 9.58 -22.00 -31.90
CA LYS A 76 10.69 -22.24 -30.97
C LYS A 76 10.29 -23.15 -29.82
N VAL A 77 9.07 -23.04 -29.33
CA VAL A 77 8.53 -23.95 -28.29
C VAL A 77 8.47 -25.38 -28.83
N LYS A 78 7.95 -25.59 -30.04
CA LYS A 78 7.96 -26.91 -30.71
C LYS A 78 9.38 -27.45 -30.87
N GLN A 79 10.32 -26.61 -31.28
CA GLN A 79 11.73 -26.98 -31.42
C GLN A 79 12.34 -27.38 -30.07
N GLN A 80 12.10 -26.60 -29.01
CA GLN A 80 12.58 -26.88 -27.65
C GLN A 80 12.02 -28.20 -27.10
N MET A 81 10.73 -28.47 -27.30
CA MET A 81 10.10 -29.72 -26.88
C MET A 81 10.70 -30.93 -27.59
N ARG A 82 10.93 -30.83 -28.91
CA ARG A 82 11.61 -31.87 -29.71
C ARG A 82 13.07 -32.06 -29.28
N ALA A 83 13.79 -30.97 -29.01
CA ALA A 83 15.19 -31.01 -28.58
C ALA A 83 15.36 -31.63 -27.17
N LYS A 84 14.44 -31.34 -26.24
CA LYS A 84 14.40 -31.98 -24.92
C LYS A 84 14.21 -33.49 -25.04
N ALA A 85 13.19 -33.92 -25.79
CA ALA A 85 12.97 -35.35 -26.05
C ALA A 85 14.18 -36.05 -26.70
N GLY A 86 14.92 -35.35 -27.58
CA GLY A 86 16.16 -35.85 -28.17
C GLY A 86 17.33 -35.95 -27.19
N LYS A 87 17.42 -35.06 -26.19
CA LYS A 87 18.43 -35.12 -25.11
C LYS A 87 18.13 -36.24 -24.13
N ASP A 88 16.87 -36.38 -23.72
CA ASP A 88 16.47 -37.38 -22.73
C ASP A 88 16.62 -38.81 -23.28
N LYS A 89 16.46 -38.98 -24.59
CA LYS A 89 16.79 -40.23 -25.30
C LYS A 89 18.29 -40.58 -25.25
N LYS A 90 19.19 -39.60 -25.16
CA LYS A 90 20.64 -39.82 -25.06
C LYS A 90 21.11 -40.13 -23.63
N THR A 91 20.35 -39.74 -22.62
CA THR A 91 20.66 -39.99 -21.19
C THR A 91 20.08 -41.31 -20.67
N GLY A 92 19.53 -42.16 -21.54
CA GLY A 92 19.04 -43.50 -21.17
C GLY A 92 17.61 -43.56 -20.66
N ALA A 93 16.88 -42.44 -20.64
CA ALA A 93 15.45 -42.44 -20.32
C ALA A 93 14.64 -42.91 -21.55
N THR A 94 13.72 -43.87 -21.37
CA THR A 94 12.72 -44.26 -22.38
C THR A 94 11.72 -43.13 -22.59
N VAL A 95 12.09 -42.14 -23.40
CA VAL A 95 11.23 -40.97 -23.67
C VAL A 95 10.51 -41.13 -25.01
N LYS A 96 9.19 -41.28 -24.93
CA LYS A 96 8.30 -41.19 -26.10
C LYS A 96 8.35 -39.77 -26.66
N PRO A 97 8.29 -39.60 -28.00
CA PRO A 97 8.23 -38.26 -28.60
C PRO A 97 7.02 -37.48 -28.07
N PRO A 98 7.10 -36.14 -27.94
CA PRO A 98 6.04 -35.33 -27.37
C PRO A 98 4.74 -35.54 -28.14
N THR A 99 3.64 -35.79 -27.42
CA THR A 99 2.35 -36.00 -28.08
C THR A 99 1.85 -34.70 -28.71
N PRO A 100 1.03 -34.74 -29.78
CA PRO A 100 0.44 -33.54 -30.36
C PRO A 100 -0.34 -32.69 -29.33
N ALA A 101 -0.97 -33.34 -28.35
CA ALA A 101 -1.69 -32.69 -27.26
C ALA A 101 -0.74 -31.92 -26.32
N GLU A 102 0.38 -32.52 -25.91
CA GLU A 102 1.42 -31.85 -25.10
C GLU A 102 2.01 -30.65 -25.82
N ILE A 103 2.28 -30.78 -27.12
CA ILE A 103 2.80 -29.67 -27.93
C ILE A 103 1.79 -28.53 -27.98
N LYS A 104 0.50 -28.83 -28.20
CA LYS A 104 -0.55 -27.81 -28.22
C LYS A 104 -0.68 -27.11 -26.86
N ALA A 105 -0.63 -27.86 -25.76
CA ALA A 105 -0.67 -27.30 -24.41
C ALA A 105 0.54 -26.40 -24.11
N ALA A 106 1.75 -26.83 -24.49
CA ALA A 106 2.97 -26.05 -24.33
C ALA A 106 2.93 -24.74 -25.14
N VAL A 107 2.46 -24.81 -26.39
CA VAL A 107 2.29 -23.61 -27.24
C VAL A 107 1.25 -22.66 -26.66
N LYS A 108 0.13 -23.19 -26.13
CA LYS A 108 -0.90 -22.38 -25.46
C LYS A 108 -0.31 -21.65 -24.23
N LYS A 109 0.38 -22.38 -23.35
CA LYS A 109 1.03 -21.82 -22.16
C LYS A 109 2.07 -20.75 -22.52
N ALA A 110 2.85 -20.98 -23.58
CA ALA A 110 3.82 -20.01 -24.07
C ALA A 110 3.14 -18.75 -24.63
N GLY A 111 2.01 -18.89 -25.33
CA GLY A 111 1.20 -17.76 -25.79
C GLY A 111 0.64 -16.92 -24.64
N GLU A 112 0.13 -17.57 -23.58
CA GLU A 112 -0.33 -16.89 -22.36
C GLU A 112 0.82 -16.17 -21.63
N ALA A 113 2.02 -16.75 -21.61
CA ALA A 113 3.21 -16.10 -21.06
C ALA A 113 3.65 -14.90 -21.91
N GLN A 114 3.59 -15.02 -23.24
CA GLN A 114 3.90 -13.93 -24.16
C GLN A 114 2.92 -12.75 -24.00
N ALA A 115 1.62 -13.04 -23.80
CA ALA A 115 0.63 -12.00 -23.53
C ALA A 115 0.98 -11.20 -22.26
N ARG A 116 1.33 -11.88 -21.17
CA ARG A 116 1.76 -11.24 -19.91
C ARG A 116 3.04 -10.40 -20.09
N LEU A 117 4.03 -10.92 -20.81
CA LEU A 117 5.26 -10.17 -21.11
C LEU A 117 5.01 -8.93 -21.95
N SER A 118 4.01 -8.96 -22.85
CA SER A 118 3.62 -7.78 -23.62
C SER A 118 3.06 -6.68 -22.73
N LEU A 119 2.27 -7.03 -21.71
CA LEU A 119 1.75 -6.07 -20.72
C LEU A 119 2.88 -5.45 -19.91
N ILE A 120 3.82 -6.27 -19.41
CA ILE A 120 5.02 -5.79 -18.70
C ILE A 120 5.80 -4.81 -19.59
N ALA A 121 6.09 -5.20 -20.82
CA ALA A 121 6.88 -4.38 -21.74
C ALA A 121 6.17 -3.06 -22.08
N ASN A 122 4.84 -3.05 -22.15
CA ASN A 122 4.07 -1.83 -22.39
C ASN A 122 4.14 -0.88 -21.19
N ILE A 123 4.04 -1.39 -19.96
CA ILE A 123 4.21 -0.58 -18.74
C ILE A 123 5.61 0.03 -18.68
N LEU A 124 6.64 -0.81 -18.83
CA LEU A 124 8.04 -0.37 -18.68
C LEU A 124 8.53 0.56 -19.80
N ARG A 125 7.91 0.51 -20.99
CA ARG A 125 8.22 1.45 -22.08
C ARG A 125 7.42 2.74 -22.01
N GLY A 126 6.28 2.73 -21.32
CA GLY A 126 5.38 3.86 -21.22
C GLY A 126 5.70 4.80 -20.06
N PRO A 127 4.92 5.89 -19.91
CA PRO A 127 4.98 6.78 -18.75
C PRO A 127 4.57 6.08 -17.44
N GLU A 128 3.88 4.93 -17.54
CA GLU A 128 3.50 4.08 -16.41
C GLU A 128 4.69 3.47 -15.68
N ARG A 129 5.89 3.47 -16.28
CA ARG A 129 7.13 3.05 -15.63
C ARG A 129 7.39 3.85 -14.35
N ASP A 130 7.24 5.16 -14.39
CA ASP A 130 7.53 6.02 -13.23
C ASP A 130 6.59 5.73 -12.06
N ARG A 131 5.31 5.44 -12.37
CA ARG A 131 4.33 5.00 -11.37
C ARG A 131 4.68 3.64 -10.81
N TYR A 132 5.07 2.69 -11.67
CA TYR A 132 5.54 1.38 -11.24
C TYR A 132 6.74 1.50 -10.29
N ASP A 133 7.73 2.32 -10.64
CA ASP A 133 8.94 2.55 -9.84
C ASP A 133 8.63 3.24 -8.50
N HIS A 134 7.64 4.14 -8.48
CA HIS A 134 7.11 4.72 -7.25
C HIS A 134 6.55 3.63 -6.32
N PHE A 135 5.73 2.71 -6.82
CA PHE A 135 5.19 1.61 -6.01
C PHE A 135 6.23 0.55 -5.65
N LEU A 136 7.27 0.38 -6.46
CA LEU A 136 8.39 -0.49 -6.12
C LEU A 136 9.15 0.04 -4.90
N THR A 137 9.28 1.36 -4.79
CA THR A 137 9.98 2.01 -3.66
C THR A 137 9.10 2.14 -2.41
N ASN A 138 7.82 2.45 -2.58
CA ASN A 138 6.89 2.70 -1.47
C ASN A 138 6.11 1.45 -1.00
N GLY A 139 6.20 0.36 -1.76
CA GLY A 139 5.40 -0.84 -1.60
C GLY A 139 4.13 -0.82 -2.44
N PHE A 140 3.62 -2.02 -2.75
CA PHE A 140 2.37 -2.20 -3.48
C PHE A 140 1.19 -2.38 -2.52
N PRO A 141 0.02 -1.80 -2.81
CA PRO A 141 -1.21 -2.12 -2.09
C PRO A 141 -1.68 -3.55 -2.44
N LEU A 142 -2.42 -4.17 -1.52
CA LEU A 142 -2.92 -5.53 -1.67
C LEU A 142 -4.43 -5.52 -1.95
N TRP A 143 -4.90 -6.44 -2.79
CA TRP A 143 -6.33 -6.67 -3.01
C TRP A 143 -7.01 -7.19 -1.74
N LYS A 144 -8.03 -6.47 -1.24
CA LYS A 144 -8.81 -6.87 -0.05
C LYS A 144 -10.29 -7.16 -0.33
N GLY A 145 -10.61 -7.57 -1.56
CA GLY A 145 -11.97 -7.96 -1.96
C GLY A 145 -12.76 -6.85 -2.65
N THR A 146 -12.69 -5.61 -2.18
CA THR A 146 -13.38 -4.46 -2.79
C THR A 146 -12.46 -3.57 -3.61
N ASP A 147 -11.28 -3.26 -3.10
CA ASP A 147 -10.28 -2.40 -3.76
C ASP A 147 -8.86 -2.76 -3.24
N TYR A 148 -7.86 -2.08 -3.81
CA TYR A 148 -6.47 -2.15 -3.39
C TYR A 148 -6.20 -1.24 -2.19
N TYR A 149 -5.67 -1.81 -1.12
CA TYR A 149 -5.30 -1.07 0.08
C TYR A 149 -3.91 -1.42 0.57
N TYR A 150 -3.17 -0.42 1.04
CA TYR A 150 -1.95 -0.68 1.80
C TYR A 150 -2.26 -1.49 3.06
N ASN A 151 -1.32 -2.36 3.42
CA ASN A 151 -1.39 -3.06 4.68
C ASN A 151 -0.91 -2.14 5.82
N ARG A 152 -1.78 -1.22 6.23
CA ARG A 152 -1.53 -0.31 7.36
C ARG A 152 -2.09 -0.90 8.64
N TYR A 153 -1.43 -0.62 9.76
CA TYR A 153 -1.96 -0.90 11.09
C TYR A 153 -3.33 -0.22 11.26
N ARG A 154 -4.33 -1.00 11.68
CA ARG A 154 -5.67 -0.52 12.01
C ARG A 154 -5.89 -0.78 13.49
N PRO A 155 -5.91 0.24 14.36
CA PRO A 155 -6.17 0.02 15.77
C PRO A 155 -7.54 -0.65 15.92
N GLY A 156 -7.56 -1.77 16.64
CA GLY A 156 -8.81 -2.48 16.92
C GLY A 156 -9.68 -1.70 17.90
N LEU A 157 -10.92 -2.15 18.10
CA LEU A 157 -11.87 -1.53 19.03
C LEU A 157 -11.24 -1.35 20.41
N GLY A 158 -10.57 -2.37 20.95
CA GLY A 158 -9.91 -2.31 22.25
C GLY A 158 -8.84 -1.23 22.34
N THR A 159 -7.97 -1.14 21.32
CA THR A 159 -6.94 -0.09 21.25
C THR A 159 -7.55 1.31 21.24
N VAL A 160 -8.64 1.49 20.48
CA VAL A 160 -9.35 2.78 20.41
C VAL A 160 -10.00 3.12 21.74
N VAL A 161 -10.70 2.16 22.37
CA VAL A 161 -11.37 2.38 23.66
C VAL A 161 -10.36 2.71 24.76
N ILE A 162 -9.24 2.00 24.83
CA ILE A 162 -8.16 2.28 25.77
C ILE A 162 -7.55 3.66 25.50
N GLY A 163 -7.27 3.98 24.23
CA GLY A 163 -6.75 5.29 23.85
C GLY A 163 -7.69 6.44 24.24
N LEU A 164 -9.00 6.28 23.99
CA LEU A 164 -10.00 7.25 24.36
C LEU A 164 -10.11 7.40 25.89
N PHE A 165 -10.05 6.28 26.62
CA PHE A 165 -10.07 6.30 28.08
C PHE A 165 -8.86 7.05 28.65
N LEU A 166 -7.65 6.79 28.13
CA LEU A 166 -6.43 7.48 28.57
C LEU A 166 -6.45 8.98 28.23
N VAL A 167 -6.87 9.34 27.03
CA VAL A 167 -6.88 10.74 26.57
C VAL A 167 -8.00 11.53 27.23
N VAL A 168 -9.25 11.05 27.13
CA VAL A 168 -10.43 11.77 27.61
C VAL A 168 -10.63 11.54 29.11
N GLY A 169 -10.71 10.28 29.52
CA GLY A 169 -10.94 9.90 30.92
C GLY A 169 -9.74 10.18 31.83
N GLY A 170 -8.53 10.14 31.28
CA GLY A 170 -7.30 10.50 31.99
C GLY A 170 -6.93 11.96 31.78
N GLY A 171 -6.31 12.27 30.64
CA GLY A 171 -5.68 13.56 30.38
C GLY A 171 -6.61 14.77 30.49
N ILE A 172 -7.71 14.77 29.74
CA ILE A 172 -8.68 15.89 29.73
C ILE A 172 -9.38 16.02 31.08
N HIS A 173 -9.76 14.89 31.68
CA HIS A 173 -10.39 14.88 33.00
C HIS A 173 -9.46 15.46 34.07
N TYR A 174 -8.20 15.02 34.10
CA TYR A 174 -7.19 15.55 35.02
C TYR A 174 -6.96 17.05 34.82
N LEU A 175 -6.86 17.51 33.56
CA LEU A 175 -6.74 18.94 33.24
C LEU A 175 -7.92 19.72 33.83
N THR A 176 -9.14 19.19 33.71
CA THR A 176 -10.36 19.83 34.23
C THR A 176 -10.35 19.91 35.75
N LEU A 177 -9.96 18.82 36.43
CA LEU A 177 -9.78 18.80 37.89
C LEU A 177 -8.73 19.82 38.33
N PHE A 178 -7.58 19.87 37.65
CA PHE A 178 -6.51 20.81 37.94
C PHE A 178 -6.96 22.27 37.79
N MET A 179 -7.64 22.60 36.68
CA MET A 179 -8.17 23.95 36.46
C MET A 179 -9.23 24.31 37.50
N SER A 180 -10.10 23.37 37.87
CA SER A 180 -11.11 23.58 38.90
C SER A 180 -10.46 23.87 40.27
N TRP A 181 -9.49 23.03 40.67
CA TRP A 181 -8.74 23.22 41.91
C TRP A 181 -8.04 24.58 41.95
N LYS A 182 -7.33 24.95 40.88
CA LYS A 182 -6.65 26.24 40.77
C LYS A 182 -7.64 27.40 40.96
N ARG A 183 -8.78 27.36 40.26
CA ARG A 183 -9.82 28.40 40.34
C ARG A 183 -10.44 28.49 41.74
N GLN A 184 -10.65 27.35 42.41
CA GLN A 184 -11.20 27.31 43.77
C GLN A 184 -10.22 27.91 44.79
N LYS A 185 -8.92 27.57 44.68
CA LYS A 185 -7.88 28.13 45.54
C LYS A 185 -7.82 29.66 45.42
N GLU A 186 -7.78 30.16 44.19
CA GLU A 186 -7.79 31.61 43.93
C GLU A 186 -9.05 32.30 44.47
N PHE A 187 -10.22 31.63 44.40
CA PHE A 187 -11.47 32.16 44.96
C PHE A 187 -11.41 32.27 46.49
N VAL A 188 -10.94 31.23 47.17
CA VAL A 188 -10.81 31.23 48.65
C VAL A 188 -9.81 32.28 49.11
N GLU A 189 -8.65 32.39 48.45
CA GLU A 189 -7.65 33.42 48.76
C GLU A 189 -8.22 34.84 48.62
N ARG A 190 -8.96 35.11 47.53
CA ARG A 190 -9.65 36.40 47.37
C ARG A 190 -10.70 36.64 48.45
N TYR A 191 -11.46 35.61 48.83
CA TYR A 191 -12.49 35.72 49.86
C TYR A 191 -11.90 35.97 51.25
N ILE A 192 -10.82 35.26 51.63
CA ILE A 192 -10.11 35.49 52.89
C ILE A 192 -9.56 36.92 52.94
N LYS A 193 -8.95 37.39 51.85
CA LYS A 193 -8.46 38.77 51.75
C LYS A 193 -9.58 39.78 51.95
N PHE A 194 -10.69 39.60 51.23
CA PHE A 194 -11.88 40.46 51.36
C PHE A 194 -12.44 40.48 52.80
N ALA A 195 -12.57 39.31 53.43
CA ALA A 195 -13.07 39.20 54.80
C ALA A 195 -12.13 39.88 55.81
N ARG A 196 -10.81 39.70 55.64
CA ARG A 196 -9.80 40.36 56.49
C ARG A 196 -9.83 41.89 56.33
N ASP A 197 -9.89 42.37 55.09
CA ASP A 197 -9.97 43.80 54.79
C ASP A 197 -11.27 44.41 55.36
N THR A 198 -12.38 43.67 55.33
CA THR A 198 -13.67 44.11 55.88
C THR A 198 -13.68 44.13 57.41
N ALA A 199 -13.10 43.11 58.04
CA ALA A 199 -13.10 42.98 59.50
C ALA A 199 -12.08 43.91 60.18
N TRP A 200 -10.92 44.13 59.57
CA TRP A 200 -9.79 44.85 60.19
C TRP A 200 -9.39 46.15 59.50
N GLY A 201 -10.01 46.49 58.36
CA GLY A 201 -9.65 47.65 57.54
C GLY A 201 -8.37 47.40 56.72
N GLY A 202 -8.29 47.98 55.52
CA GLY A 202 -7.28 47.69 54.47
C GLY A 202 -5.83 48.12 54.75
N GLY A 203 -5.39 48.14 56.01
CA GLY A 203 -4.07 48.63 56.43
C GLY A 203 -3.33 47.81 57.49
N PHE A 204 -3.91 46.77 58.10
CA PHE A 204 -3.21 45.98 59.13
C PHE A 204 -2.59 44.71 58.56
N ASN A 205 -1.25 44.69 58.54
CA ASN A 205 -0.44 43.54 58.15
C ASN A 205 -0.41 42.52 59.30
N ILE A 206 -1.45 41.68 59.40
CA ILE A 206 -1.50 40.60 60.39
C ILE A 206 -0.67 39.42 59.83
N PRO A 207 0.39 38.95 60.54
CA PRO A 207 1.14 37.77 60.11
C PRO A 207 0.24 36.53 60.16
N GLY A 208 0.45 35.64 59.17
CA GLY A 208 -0.32 34.41 58.98
C GLY A 208 -0.15 33.38 60.08
#